data_AF-X0UXX1-F1
#
_entry.id   AF-X0UXX1-F1
#
_cell.length_a   1.000
_cell.length_b   1.000
_cell.length_c   1.000
_cell.angle_alpha   90.00
_cell.angle_beta   90.00
_cell.angle_gamma   90.00
#
_symmetry.space_group_name_H-M   'P 1'
#
loop_
_entity.id
_entity.type
_entity.pdbx_description
1 polymer ?
#
loop_
_entity_poly.entity_id
_entity_poly.type
_entity_poly.pdbx_seq_one_letter_code
_entity_poly.pdbx_strand_id
1 'polypeptide(L)'
;EHFWDLSTDLDNLRRTLKDDGLIYVEAPGIFGLRDWREGNYTLLTQTAHTLHLTLASLTRLMQQHGFVLITGDEYIRSFFALDSKTLSDVQLAHLSVLERTQARQRAAGTAGFRQAYLRCRWENLGLRFGPDANVALYGAGRHTEYLLDSIHRAPGPIVSVILDDDPAKEGTTLAGVPVTNDLGDRASSPSAIVISSDNYEAQMAAAAERRYGSHLPIIRFYEGLPPGPYPL
;
A
#
# COMPACT_ATOMS: atom_id res chain seq x y z
N GLU A 1 8.55 21.33 1.50
CA GLU A 1 7.55 21.25 0.42
C GLU A 1 6.72 22.52 0.23
N HIS A 2 6.63 23.39 1.24
CA HIS A 2 5.90 24.68 1.17
C HIS A 2 6.84 25.89 1.03
N PHE A 3 8.08 25.65 0.61
CA PHE A 3 9.07 26.71 0.49
C PHE A 3 8.90 27.43 -0.84
N TRP A 4 8.97 28.75 -0.79
CA TRP A 4 8.98 29.59 -1.98
C TRP A 4 10.34 29.55 -2.67
N ASP A 5 11.43 29.70 -1.90
CA ASP A 5 12.81 29.60 -2.37
C ASP A 5 13.64 28.75 -1.39
N LEU A 6 13.55 27.44 -1.58
CA LEU A 6 14.22 26.47 -0.72
C LEU A 6 15.75 26.62 -0.73
N SER A 7 16.35 27.08 -1.83
CA SER A 7 17.80 27.26 -1.91
C SER A 7 18.28 28.38 -0.99
N THR A 8 17.60 29.53 -1.00
CA THR A 8 17.90 30.63 -0.08
C THR A 8 17.74 30.21 1.38
N ASP A 9 16.69 29.45 1.69
CA ASP A 9 16.44 28.96 3.04
C ASP A 9 17.52 27.97 3.51
N LEU A 10 17.97 27.06 2.63
CA LEU A 10 19.05 26.11 2.94
C LEU A 10 20.41 26.82 3.16
N ASP A 11 20.71 27.85 2.38
CA ASP A 11 21.92 28.66 2.56
C ASP A 11 21.91 29.41 3.89
N ASN A 12 20.75 29.98 4.28
CA ASN A 12 20.59 30.62 5.57
C ASN A 12 20.76 29.61 6.71
N LEU A 13 20.13 28.44 6.56
CA LEU A 13 20.19 27.38 7.55
C LEU A 13 21.64 26.90 7.76
N ARG A 14 22.42 26.73 6.68
CA ARG A 14 23.86 26.38 6.75
C ARG A 14 24.66 27.38 7.58
N ARG A 15 24.36 28.68 7.49
CA ARG A 15 25.09 29.72 8.25
C ARG A 15 24.74 29.73 9.74
N THR A 16 23.54 29.30 10.09
CA THR A 16 23.03 29.33 11.48
C THR A 16 23.17 28.00 12.21
N LEU A 17 23.31 26.89 11.48
CA LEU A 17 23.40 25.57 12.07
C LEU A 17 24.72 25.42 12.82
N LYS A 18 24.64 24.91 14.06
CA LYS A 18 25.83 24.60 14.85
C LYS A 18 26.65 23.50 14.19
N ASP A 19 27.91 23.43 14.60
CA ASP A 19 28.87 22.43 14.15
C ASP A 19 28.40 20.99 14.34
N ASP A 20 27.68 20.72 15.42
CA ASP A 20 27.05 19.44 15.76
C ASP A 20 25.55 19.41 15.43
N GLY A 21 25.04 20.40 14.70
CA GLY A 21 23.64 20.50 14.36
C GLY A 21 23.20 19.44 13.36
N LEU A 22 22.00 18.90 13.57
CA LEU A 22 21.33 18.00 12.65
C LEU A 22 20.09 18.67 12.07
N ILE A 23 19.81 18.35 10.82
CA ILE A 23 18.57 18.73 10.15
C ILE A 23 17.72 17.49 10.03
N TYR A 24 16.52 17.55 10.60
CA TYR A 24 15.47 16.57 10.33
C TYR A 24 14.52 17.13 9.28
N VAL A 25 14.26 16.35 8.23
CA VAL A 25 13.26 16.66 7.21
C VAL A 25 12.22 15.56 7.22
N GLU A 26 10.95 15.95 7.26
CA GLU A 26 9.78 15.09 7.07
C GLU A 26 8.85 15.75 6.04
N ALA A 27 8.54 15.02 4.97
CA ALA A 27 7.65 15.49 3.90
C ALA A 27 6.99 14.28 3.22
N PRO A 28 5.81 14.41 2.57
CA PRO A 28 5.26 13.37 1.72
C PRO A 28 6.22 13.05 0.56
N GLY A 29 6.87 11.90 0.65
CA GLY A 29 7.64 11.35 -0.46
C GLY A 29 6.77 10.88 -1.60
N ILE A 30 7.26 10.98 -2.84
CA ILE A 30 6.51 10.58 -4.03
C ILE A 30 6.04 9.11 -3.96
N PHE A 31 6.81 8.26 -3.28
CA PHE A 31 6.46 6.85 -3.09
C PHE A 31 5.50 6.61 -1.91
N GLY A 32 5.48 7.51 -0.92
CA GLY A 32 4.50 7.52 0.17
C GLY A 32 3.12 8.04 -0.26
N LEU A 33 2.99 8.62 -1.46
CA LEU A 33 1.71 9.10 -2.00
C LEU A 33 0.67 7.99 -2.18
N ARG A 34 1.13 6.75 -2.39
CA ARG A 34 0.24 5.59 -2.44
C ARG A 34 -0.55 5.42 -1.14
N ASP A 35 0.05 5.81 -0.02
CA ASP A 35 -0.53 5.67 1.31
C ASP A 35 -1.31 6.93 1.74
N TRP A 36 -1.18 8.01 0.97
CA TRP A 36 -1.74 9.33 1.31
C TRP A 36 -3.10 9.54 0.64
N ARG A 37 -4.12 9.78 1.47
CA ARG A 37 -5.50 10.13 1.05
C ARG A 37 -6.04 9.29 -0.11
N GLU A 38 -6.05 7.97 0.08
CA GLU A 38 -6.68 7.00 -0.84
C GLU A 38 -6.07 7.00 -2.27
N GLY A 39 -4.82 7.45 -2.41
CA GLY A 39 -4.13 7.50 -3.70
C GLY A 39 -4.65 8.61 -4.63
N ASN A 40 -5.40 9.59 -4.11
CA ASN A 40 -5.89 10.70 -4.89
C ASN A 40 -4.78 11.73 -5.17
N TYR A 41 -4.00 11.47 -6.22
CA TYR A 41 -2.90 12.33 -6.70
C TYR A 41 -3.35 13.79 -6.95
N THR A 42 -4.62 14.00 -7.29
CA THR A 42 -5.16 15.34 -7.55
C THR A 42 -5.17 16.20 -6.29
N LEU A 43 -5.39 15.61 -5.11
CA LEU A 43 -5.35 16.37 -3.85
C LEU A 43 -3.93 16.81 -3.49
N LEU A 44 -2.91 16.04 -3.87
CA LEU A 44 -1.51 16.39 -3.66
C LEU A 44 -1.09 17.62 -4.47
N THR A 45 -1.58 17.74 -5.71
CA THR A 45 -1.22 18.84 -6.60
C THR A 45 -2.05 20.10 -6.36
N GLN A 46 -3.13 20.02 -5.55
CA GLN A 46 -4.08 21.12 -5.32
C GLN A 46 -3.76 21.99 -4.11
N THR A 47 -2.94 21.52 -3.17
CA THR A 47 -2.58 22.28 -1.96
C THR A 47 -1.09 22.49 -1.96
N ALA A 48 -0.62 23.75 -1.78
CA ALA A 48 0.68 24.30 -1.31
C ALA A 48 2.02 23.52 -1.43
N HIS A 49 2.02 22.30 -1.95
CA HIS A 49 3.11 21.35 -2.06
C HIS A 49 3.76 21.63 -3.42
N THR A 50 4.67 22.60 -3.44
CA THR A 50 5.35 23.02 -4.68
C THR A 50 6.47 22.05 -5.08
N LEU A 51 6.81 21.11 -4.19
CA LEU A 51 7.89 20.15 -4.37
C LEU A 51 7.40 18.73 -4.11
N HIS A 52 7.67 17.83 -5.06
CA HIS A 52 7.48 16.39 -4.91
C HIS A 52 8.86 15.74 -4.87
N LEU A 53 9.20 15.13 -3.72
CA LEU A 53 10.56 14.68 -3.46
C LEU A 53 10.62 13.15 -3.39
N THR A 54 11.63 12.57 -4.03
CA THR A 54 12.25 11.30 -3.65
C THR A 54 13.39 11.55 -2.68
N LEU A 55 13.83 10.53 -1.92
CA LEU A 55 15.00 10.67 -1.06
C LEU A 55 16.23 11.10 -1.87
N ALA A 56 16.39 10.53 -3.08
CA ALA A 56 17.47 10.89 -3.99
C ALA A 56 17.41 12.36 -4.45
N SER A 57 16.22 12.90 -4.72
CA SER A 57 16.08 14.31 -5.11
C SER A 57 16.35 15.28 -3.95
N LEU A 58 15.83 14.98 -2.75
CA LEU A 58 16.12 15.76 -1.55
C LEU A 58 17.62 15.69 -1.22
N THR A 59 18.22 14.50 -1.29
CA THR A 59 19.64 14.32 -0.99
C THR A 59 20.52 15.15 -1.91
N ARG A 60 20.25 15.15 -3.22
CA ARG A 60 21.00 15.98 -4.18
C ARG A 60 20.85 17.47 -3.88
N LEU A 61 19.63 17.91 -3.56
CA LEU A 61 19.38 19.30 -3.19
C LEU A 61 20.16 19.70 -1.92
N MET A 62 20.09 18.88 -0.87
CA MET A 62 20.81 19.11 0.38
C MET A 62 22.33 19.14 0.16
N GLN A 63 22.87 18.24 -0.68
CA GLN A 63 24.28 18.19 -1.06
C GLN A 63 24.76 19.45 -1.79
N GLN A 64 23.94 20.02 -2.67
CA GLN A 64 24.27 21.29 -3.34
C GLN A 64 24.48 22.44 -2.34
N HIS A 65 23.85 22.36 -1.18
CA HIS A 65 23.99 23.33 -0.10
C HIS A 65 25.00 22.89 0.98
N GLY A 66 25.75 21.81 0.76
CA GLY A 66 26.84 21.36 1.66
C GLY A 66 26.38 20.51 2.84
N PHE A 67 25.21 19.88 2.72
CA PHE A 67 24.73 18.89 3.67
C PHE A 67 24.89 17.46 3.13
N VAL A 68 25.17 16.52 4.01
CA VAL A 68 25.29 15.10 3.70
C VAL A 68 24.15 14.33 4.37
N LEU A 69 23.56 13.40 3.62
CA LEU A 69 22.57 12.48 4.15
C LEU A 69 23.24 11.56 5.17
N ILE A 70 22.67 11.51 6.38
CA ILE A 70 23.08 10.58 7.41
C ILE A 70 22.26 9.30 7.33
N THR A 71 20.94 9.44 7.32
CA THR A 71 19.98 8.34 7.14
C THR A 71 18.65 8.90 6.65
N GLY A 72 17.84 8.06 5.99
CA GLY A 72 16.51 8.47 5.54
C GLY A 72 15.78 7.39 4.74
N ASP A 73 14.57 7.73 4.29
CA ASP A 73 13.76 6.86 3.45
C ASP A 73 12.92 7.60 2.41
N GLU A 74 12.20 6.81 1.60
CA GLU A 74 11.33 7.31 0.54
C GLU A 74 9.99 7.88 1.02
N TYR A 75 9.74 7.86 2.33
CA TYR A 75 8.72 8.72 2.97
C TYR A 75 9.32 10.07 3.40
N ILE A 76 10.54 10.37 2.96
CA ILE A 76 11.28 11.60 3.21
C ILE A 76 11.37 11.92 4.70
N ARG A 77 11.56 10.90 5.54
CA ARG A 77 11.95 11.07 6.95
C ARG A 77 13.45 10.89 7.04
N SER A 78 14.18 12.00 7.06
CA SER A 78 15.63 11.99 6.81
C SER A 78 16.39 12.94 7.71
N PHE A 79 17.63 12.55 8.02
CA PHE A 79 18.58 13.35 8.78
C PHE A 79 19.76 13.76 7.90
N PHE A 80 20.14 15.03 7.99
CA PHE A 80 21.31 15.58 7.33
C PHE A 80 22.23 16.30 8.31
N ALA A 81 23.52 16.34 7.98
CA ALA A 81 24.54 17.12 8.70
C ALA A 81 25.39 17.91 7.70
N LEU A 82 26.24 18.83 8.16
CA LEU A 82 27.20 19.52 7.29
C LEU A 82 28.34 18.58 6.86
N ASP A 83 28.74 18.63 5.58
CA ASP A 83 29.71 17.71 4.92
C ASP A 83 31.09 17.63 5.61
N SER A 84 31.50 18.68 6.32
CA SER A 84 32.83 18.76 6.92
C SER A 84 32.97 18.11 8.29
N LYS A 85 31.95 17.42 8.84
CA LYS A 85 31.91 17.09 10.27
C LYS A 85 31.53 15.66 10.59
N THR A 86 32.32 15.07 11.49
CA THR A 86 32.09 13.74 12.06
C THR A 86 31.00 13.82 13.12
N LEU A 87 29.97 12.97 13.02
CA LEU A 87 28.97 12.82 14.07
C LEU A 87 29.61 12.25 15.34
N SER A 88 29.16 12.72 16.50
CA SER A 88 29.53 12.12 17.79
C SER A 88 28.87 10.74 17.96
N ASP A 89 29.48 9.90 18.79
CA ASP A 89 28.94 8.57 19.13
C ASP A 89 27.51 8.63 19.69
N VAL A 90 27.19 9.71 20.43
CA VAL A 90 25.85 9.96 20.98
C VAL A 90 24.83 10.19 19.86
N GLN A 91 25.21 10.93 18.81
CA GLN A 91 24.33 11.18 17.66
C GLN A 91 24.11 9.89 16.85
N LEU A 92 25.17 9.11 16.61
CA LEU A 92 25.06 7.81 15.95
C LEU A 92 24.15 6.84 16.72
N ALA A 93 24.27 6.80 18.05
CA ALA A 93 23.40 5.98 18.90
C ALA A 93 21.93 6.41 18.78
N HIS A 94 21.64 7.72 18.81
CA HIS A 94 20.28 8.23 18.66
C HIS A 94 19.68 7.87 17.29
N LEU A 95 20.46 8.02 16.21
CA LEU A 95 20.03 7.65 14.85
C LEU A 95 19.66 6.17 14.75
N SER A 96 20.44 5.28 15.39
CA SER A 96 20.12 3.84 15.41
C SER A 96 18.80 3.51 16.11
N VAL A 97 18.37 4.31 17.08
CA VAL A 97 17.08 4.15 17.77
C VAL A 97 15.94 4.64 16.88
N LEU A 98 16.15 5.74 16.17
CA LEU A 98 15.20 6.28 15.21
C LEU A 98 14.99 5.33 14.03
N GLU A 99 16.05 4.75 13.48
CA GLU A 99 15.96 3.75 12.41
C GLU A 99 15.14 2.53 12.84
N ARG A 100 15.34 2.04 14.08
CA ARG A 100 14.55 0.95 14.64
C ARG A 100 13.08 1.33 14.81
N THR A 101 12.80 2.55 15.26
CA THR A 101 11.44 3.07 15.40
C THR A 101 10.76 3.23 14.04
N GLN A 102 11.46 3.78 13.05
CA GLN A 102 10.98 3.92 11.67
C GLN A 102 10.75 2.56 11.02
N ALA A 103 11.65 1.58 11.21
CA ALA A 103 11.46 0.22 10.69
C ALA A 103 10.20 -0.43 11.29
N ARG A 104 9.95 -0.25 12.59
CA ARG A 104 8.70 -0.69 13.24
C ARG A 104 7.48 0.03 12.68
N GLN A 105 7.55 1.35 12.49
CA GLN A 105 6.47 2.13 11.87
C GLN A 105 6.23 1.74 10.41
N ARG A 106 7.27 1.38 9.63
CA ARG A 106 7.12 0.85 8.27
C ARG A 106 6.42 -0.50 8.29
N ALA A 107 6.80 -1.39 9.21
CA ALA A 107 6.13 -2.69 9.36
C ALA A 107 4.66 -2.55 9.80
N ALA A 108 4.35 -1.60 10.67
CA ALA A 108 2.97 -1.29 11.07
C ALA A 108 2.19 -0.57 9.95
N GLY A 109 2.84 0.33 9.22
CA GLY A 109 2.28 1.10 8.11
C GLY A 109 1.96 0.22 6.90
N THR A 110 2.79 -0.79 6.58
CA THR A 110 2.52 -1.72 5.48
C THR A 110 1.28 -2.58 5.73
N ALA A 111 1.03 -2.97 7.00
CA ALA A 111 -0.20 -3.66 7.37
C ALA A 111 -1.43 -2.75 7.20
N GLY A 112 -1.36 -1.51 7.69
CA GLY A 112 -2.44 -0.52 7.55
C GLY A 112 -2.71 -0.13 6.09
N PHE A 113 -1.66 0.08 5.30
CA PHE A 113 -1.74 0.37 3.87
C PHE A 113 -2.45 -0.76 3.12
N ARG A 114 -2.07 -2.01 3.38
CA ARG A 114 -2.69 -3.17 2.72
C ARG A 114 -4.18 -3.22 3.00
N GLN A 115 -4.58 -3.08 4.26
CA GLN A 115 -5.99 -3.12 4.62
C GLN A 115 -6.76 -1.96 3.97
N ALA A 116 -6.19 -0.75 3.95
CA ALA A 116 -6.77 0.40 3.27
C ALA A 116 -6.87 0.19 1.75
N TYR A 117 -5.85 -0.39 1.13
CA TYR A 117 -5.83 -0.73 -0.29
C TYR A 117 -6.93 -1.75 -0.63
N LEU A 118 -7.02 -2.87 0.11
CA LEU A 118 -8.03 -3.89 -0.11
C LEU A 118 -9.44 -3.32 0.07
N ARG A 119 -9.64 -2.48 1.10
CA ARG A 119 -10.89 -1.77 1.32
C ARG A 119 -11.27 -0.89 0.12
N CYS A 120 -10.36 -0.02 -0.32
CA CYS A 120 -10.61 0.86 -1.46
C CYS A 120 -10.86 0.08 -2.75
N ARG A 121 -10.13 -1.01 -2.99
CA ARG A 121 -10.37 -1.90 -4.13
C ARG A 121 -11.76 -2.53 -4.06
N TRP A 122 -12.21 -2.94 -2.87
CA TRP A 122 -13.56 -3.48 -2.67
C TRP A 122 -14.65 -2.44 -2.94
N GLU A 123 -14.50 -1.23 -2.41
CA GLU A 123 -15.39 -0.09 -2.65
C GLU A 123 -15.52 0.23 -4.14
N ASN A 124 -14.39 0.23 -4.86
CA ASN A 124 -14.38 0.44 -6.30
C ASN A 124 -15.12 -0.66 -7.08
N LEU A 125 -15.12 -1.91 -6.61
CA LEU A 125 -15.97 -2.95 -7.21
C LEU A 125 -17.45 -2.64 -6.98
N GLY A 126 -17.81 -2.09 -5.81
CA GLY A 126 -19.17 -1.66 -5.51
C GLY A 126 -19.63 -0.52 -6.42
N LEU A 127 -18.76 0.44 -6.70
CA LEU A 127 -19.03 1.50 -7.68
C LEU A 127 -19.17 0.96 -9.11
N ARG A 128 -18.39 -0.07 -9.47
CA ARG A 128 -18.38 -0.66 -10.81
C ARG A 128 -19.61 -1.52 -11.09
N PHE A 129 -19.99 -2.39 -10.15
CA PHE A 129 -21.03 -3.40 -10.35
C PHE A 129 -22.36 -3.04 -9.66
N GLY A 130 -22.34 -2.09 -8.74
CA GLY A 130 -23.45 -1.75 -7.86
C GLY A 130 -23.24 -2.30 -6.44
N PRO A 131 -23.77 -1.63 -5.39
CA PRO A 131 -23.61 -2.05 -4.00
C PRO A 131 -24.34 -3.37 -3.70
N ASP A 132 -25.41 -3.68 -4.42
CA ASP A 132 -26.18 -4.93 -4.26
C ASP A 132 -25.68 -6.05 -5.19
N ALA A 133 -24.59 -5.83 -5.92
CA ALA A 133 -24.04 -6.85 -6.81
C ALA A 133 -23.49 -8.03 -6.02
N ASN A 134 -23.79 -9.24 -6.47
CA ASN A 134 -23.20 -10.46 -5.93
C ASN A 134 -21.89 -10.76 -6.67
N VAL A 135 -20.82 -11.05 -5.94
CA VAL A 135 -19.54 -11.51 -6.50
C VAL A 135 -19.14 -12.84 -5.88
N ALA A 136 -18.39 -13.63 -6.65
CA ALA A 136 -17.73 -14.82 -6.14
C ALA A 136 -16.27 -14.51 -5.79
N LEU A 137 -15.75 -15.08 -4.70
CA LEU A 137 -14.30 -15.15 -4.50
C LEU A 137 -13.78 -16.48 -5.05
N TYR A 138 -12.53 -16.53 -5.55
CA TYR A 138 -11.88 -17.78 -5.94
C TYR A 138 -10.66 -18.05 -5.07
N GLY A 139 -10.78 -19.13 -4.28
CA GLY A 139 -9.85 -19.67 -3.30
C GLY A 139 -10.52 -19.64 -1.92
N ALA A 140 -10.54 -20.75 -1.19
CA ALA A 140 -11.02 -20.85 0.20
C ALA A 140 -9.85 -21.14 1.16
N GLY A 141 -8.77 -20.39 1.03
CA GLY A 141 -7.58 -20.50 1.90
C GLY A 141 -7.58 -19.50 3.05
N ARG A 142 -6.55 -19.54 3.89
CA ARG A 142 -6.35 -18.56 4.98
C ARG A 142 -6.30 -17.11 4.49
N HIS A 143 -5.81 -16.87 3.27
CA HIS A 143 -5.80 -15.53 2.69
C HIS A 143 -7.21 -15.00 2.40
N THR A 144 -8.12 -15.87 1.96
CA THR A 144 -9.52 -15.52 1.72
C THR A 144 -10.22 -15.14 3.03
N GLU A 145 -9.91 -15.84 4.12
CA GLU A 145 -10.41 -15.50 5.46
C GLU A 145 -9.96 -14.09 5.88
N TYR A 146 -8.66 -13.78 5.72
CA TYR A 146 -8.11 -12.44 5.96
C TYR A 146 -8.73 -11.37 5.06
N LEU A 147 -8.97 -11.68 3.78
CA LEU A 147 -9.61 -10.78 2.84
C LEU A 147 -11.05 -10.47 3.29
N LEU A 148 -11.81 -11.49 3.68
CA LEU A 148 -13.18 -11.32 4.20
C LEU A 148 -13.20 -10.45 5.45
N ASP A 149 -12.27 -10.65 6.40
CA ASP A 149 -12.12 -9.76 7.55
C ASP A 149 -11.75 -8.32 7.14
N SER A 150 -10.95 -8.15 6.08
CA SER A 150 -10.58 -6.83 5.59
C SER A 150 -11.74 -6.07 4.92
N ILE A 151 -12.64 -6.77 4.24
CA ILE A 151 -13.71 -6.16 3.42
C ILE A 151 -15.10 -6.17 4.06
N HIS A 152 -15.37 -6.97 5.10
CA HIS A 152 -16.73 -7.07 5.66
C HIS A 152 -17.31 -5.76 6.21
N ARG A 153 -16.46 -4.77 6.52
CA ARG A 153 -16.87 -3.43 6.98
C ARG A 153 -16.85 -2.38 5.87
N ALA A 154 -16.39 -2.75 4.68
CA ALA A 154 -16.27 -1.86 3.54
C ALA A 154 -17.61 -1.82 2.79
N PRO A 155 -18.09 -0.65 2.33
CA PRO A 155 -19.13 -0.63 1.32
C PRO A 155 -18.60 -1.31 0.06
N GLY A 156 -19.42 -2.12 -0.60
CA GLY A 156 -18.98 -2.90 -1.76
C GLY A 156 -19.98 -4.00 -2.12
N PRO A 157 -19.65 -4.85 -3.10
CA PRO A 157 -20.52 -5.94 -3.50
C PRO A 157 -20.62 -6.99 -2.39
N ILE A 158 -21.65 -7.83 -2.48
CA ILE A 158 -21.91 -8.94 -1.57
C ILE A 158 -21.11 -10.16 -2.04
N VAL A 159 -20.32 -10.77 -1.15
CA VAL A 159 -19.71 -12.08 -1.45
C VAL A 159 -20.77 -13.17 -1.29
N SER A 160 -21.30 -13.69 -2.39
CA SER A 160 -22.37 -14.69 -2.36
C SER A 160 -21.86 -16.13 -2.29
N VAL A 161 -20.63 -16.37 -2.72
CA VAL A 161 -20.03 -17.71 -2.80
C VAL A 161 -18.50 -17.64 -2.87
N ILE A 162 -17.83 -18.68 -2.37
CA ILE A 162 -16.40 -18.90 -2.57
C ILE A 162 -16.21 -20.14 -3.44
N LEU A 163 -15.42 -20.00 -4.49
CA LEU A 163 -15.04 -21.06 -5.41
C LEU A 163 -13.73 -21.67 -4.94
N ASP A 164 -13.64 -22.98 -4.79
CA ASP A 164 -12.39 -23.69 -4.49
C ASP A 164 -12.36 -25.02 -5.25
N ASP A 165 -11.17 -25.41 -5.73
CA ASP A 165 -10.98 -26.64 -6.49
C ASP A 165 -10.76 -27.87 -5.59
N ASP A 166 -10.53 -27.69 -4.28
CA ASP A 166 -10.39 -28.76 -3.30
C ASP A 166 -11.75 -29.40 -2.96
N PRO A 167 -12.03 -30.65 -3.38
CA PRO A 167 -13.30 -31.31 -3.12
C PRO A 167 -13.59 -31.50 -1.62
N ALA A 168 -12.57 -31.49 -0.77
CA ALA A 168 -12.75 -31.62 0.67
C ALA A 168 -13.43 -30.39 1.31
N LYS A 169 -13.45 -29.25 0.60
CA LYS A 169 -14.11 -28.02 1.05
C LYS A 169 -15.51 -27.82 0.48
N GLU A 170 -15.95 -28.67 -0.44
CA GLU A 170 -17.30 -28.60 -1.04
C GLU A 170 -18.37 -28.64 0.06
N GLY A 171 -19.33 -27.71 0.00
CA GLY A 171 -20.44 -27.64 0.95
C GLY A 171 -20.07 -27.13 2.34
N THR A 172 -18.81 -26.74 2.57
CA THR A 172 -18.39 -26.06 3.80
C THR A 172 -18.69 -24.55 3.73
N THR A 173 -18.37 -23.81 4.79
CA THR A 173 -18.49 -22.35 4.82
C THR A 173 -17.21 -21.71 5.33
N LEU A 174 -16.83 -20.56 4.79
CA LEU A 174 -15.73 -19.73 5.29
C LEU A 174 -16.27 -18.33 5.65
N ALA A 175 -16.13 -17.93 6.92
CA ALA A 175 -16.75 -16.73 7.47
C ALA A 175 -18.26 -16.60 7.15
N GLY A 176 -18.99 -17.72 7.13
CA GLY A 176 -20.41 -17.78 6.81
C GLY A 176 -20.75 -17.77 5.31
N VAL A 177 -19.76 -17.62 4.43
CA VAL A 177 -19.97 -17.69 2.97
C VAL A 177 -19.82 -19.14 2.50
N PRO A 178 -20.76 -19.67 1.70
CA PRO A 178 -20.69 -21.05 1.22
C PRO A 178 -19.52 -21.27 0.26
N VAL A 179 -18.83 -22.39 0.42
CA VAL A 179 -17.76 -22.86 -0.47
C VAL A 179 -18.31 -23.92 -1.42
N THR A 180 -18.05 -23.76 -2.73
CA THR A 180 -18.44 -24.73 -3.75
C THR A 180 -17.40 -24.78 -4.86
N ASN A 181 -17.36 -25.86 -5.62
CA ASN A 181 -16.53 -26.03 -6.80
C ASN A 181 -17.28 -25.66 -8.08
N ASP A 182 -18.59 -25.45 -8.03
CA ASP A 182 -19.41 -25.18 -9.21
C ASP A 182 -20.42 -24.05 -8.96
N LEU A 183 -20.45 -23.09 -9.89
CA LEU A 183 -21.48 -22.04 -9.89
C LEU A 183 -22.86 -22.61 -10.27
N GLY A 184 -22.90 -23.71 -11.04
CA GLY A 184 -24.12 -24.33 -11.54
C GLY A 184 -25.05 -23.33 -12.25
N ASP A 185 -26.34 -23.66 -12.31
CA ASP A 185 -27.41 -22.78 -12.83
C ASP A 185 -27.99 -21.86 -11.74
N ARG A 186 -27.16 -21.41 -10.78
CA ARG A 186 -27.65 -20.58 -9.65
C ARG A 186 -28.41 -19.37 -10.19
N ALA A 187 -29.67 -19.22 -9.75
CA ALA A 187 -30.58 -18.13 -10.15
C ALA A 187 -30.01 -16.72 -9.90
N SER A 188 -28.98 -16.60 -9.07
CA SER A 188 -28.18 -15.40 -8.86
C SER A 188 -26.73 -15.66 -9.27
N SER A 189 -26.46 -15.72 -10.58
CA SER A 189 -25.09 -15.77 -11.09
C SER A 189 -24.30 -14.56 -10.61
N PRO A 190 -23.08 -14.73 -10.10
CA PRO A 190 -22.26 -13.60 -9.68
C PRO A 190 -22.01 -12.66 -10.86
N SER A 191 -21.83 -11.37 -10.57
CA SER A 191 -21.47 -10.33 -11.54
C SER A 191 -19.98 -10.39 -11.92
N ALA A 192 -19.15 -10.99 -11.08
CA ALA A 192 -17.72 -11.19 -11.30
C ALA A 192 -17.15 -12.29 -10.40
N ILE A 193 -15.99 -12.83 -10.78
CA ILE A 193 -15.14 -13.66 -9.92
C ILE A 193 -13.92 -12.83 -9.51
N VAL A 194 -13.69 -12.70 -8.20
CA VAL A 194 -12.55 -12.00 -7.63
C VAL A 194 -11.54 -13.02 -7.12
N ILE A 195 -10.31 -12.96 -7.63
CA ILE A 195 -9.23 -13.86 -7.21
C ILE A 195 -8.72 -13.43 -5.83
N SER A 196 -8.80 -14.32 -4.84
CA SER A 196 -8.48 -14.01 -3.43
C SER A 196 -7.08 -14.48 -3.00
N SER A 197 -6.17 -14.74 -3.95
CA SER A 197 -4.78 -15.13 -3.66
C SER A 197 -3.80 -14.04 -4.08
N ASP A 198 -2.86 -13.73 -3.20
CA ASP A 198 -1.74 -12.82 -3.41
C ASP A 198 -0.50 -13.49 -4.06
N ASN A 199 -0.36 -14.81 -3.92
CA ASN A 199 0.79 -15.58 -4.42
C ASN A 199 0.55 -16.23 -5.77
N TYR A 200 -0.68 -16.68 -6.00
CA TYR A 200 -1.03 -17.48 -7.15
C TYR A 200 -2.07 -16.78 -8.02
N GLU A 201 -2.21 -15.46 -7.87
CA GLU A 201 -3.27 -14.68 -8.51
C GLU A 201 -3.37 -14.92 -10.02
N ALA A 202 -2.25 -14.82 -10.74
CA ALA A 202 -2.23 -14.99 -12.19
C ALA A 202 -2.59 -16.41 -12.62
N GLN A 203 -2.14 -17.41 -11.86
CA GLN A 203 -2.41 -18.82 -12.15
C GLN A 203 -3.88 -19.16 -11.87
N MET A 204 -4.44 -18.64 -10.77
CA MET A 204 -5.84 -18.78 -10.40
C MET A 204 -6.77 -18.02 -11.34
N ALA A 205 -6.39 -16.81 -11.77
CA ALA A 205 -7.12 -16.06 -12.79
C ALA A 205 -7.23 -16.87 -14.08
N ALA A 206 -6.11 -17.41 -14.57
CA ALA A 206 -6.12 -18.24 -15.77
C ALA A 206 -6.93 -19.55 -15.59
N ALA A 207 -6.95 -20.13 -14.39
CA ALA A 207 -7.81 -21.28 -14.08
C ALA A 207 -9.30 -20.88 -14.12
N ALA A 208 -9.64 -19.72 -13.55
CA ALA A 208 -10.99 -19.17 -13.58
C ALA A 208 -11.47 -18.90 -15.00
N GLU A 209 -10.65 -18.26 -15.83
CA GLU A 209 -10.98 -17.97 -17.22
C GLU A 209 -11.20 -19.26 -18.02
N ARG A 210 -10.38 -20.30 -17.80
CA ARG A 210 -10.58 -21.60 -18.46
C ARG A 210 -11.87 -22.29 -18.03
N ARG A 211 -12.23 -22.18 -16.75
CA ARG A 211 -13.38 -22.88 -16.16
C ARG A 211 -14.70 -22.17 -16.45
N TYR A 212 -14.73 -20.86 -16.31
CA TYR A 212 -15.95 -20.04 -16.38
C TYR A 212 -16.04 -19.21 -17.67
N GLY A 213 -15.04 -19.26 -18.54
CA GLY A 213 -15.06 -18.57 -19.82
C GLY A 213 -15.00 -17.04 -19.70
N SER A 214 -15.24 -16.36 -20.82
CA SER A 214 -15.11 -14.89 -20.93
C SER A 214 -16.38 -14.11 -20.60
N HIS A 215 -17.50 -14.79 -20.34
CA HIS A 215 -18.78 -14.14 -20.06
C HIS A 215 -18.88 -13.60 -18.62
N LEU A 216 -18.00 -14.08 -17.73
CA LEU A 216 -17.95 -13.65 -16.34
C LEU A 216 -16.63 -12.92 -16.08
N PRO A 217 -16.64 -11.61 -15.75
CA PRO A 217 -15.43 -10.85 -15.50
C PRO A 217 -14.57 -11.47 -14.39
N ILE A 218 -13.30 -11.73 -14.69
CA ILE A 218 -12.30 -12.19 -13.72
C ILE A 218 -11.52 -10.96 -13.21
N ILE A 219 -11.56 -10.72 -11.91
CA ILE A 219 -10.95 -9.58 -11.25
C ILE A 219 -9.74 -10.04 -10.45
N ARG A 220 -8.57 -9.55 -10.86
CA ARG A 220 -7.31 -9.71 -10.13
C ARG A 220 -7.23 -8.67 -9.02
N PHE A 221 -7.58 -9.05 -7.80
CA PHE A 221 -7.79 -8.12 -6.70
C PHE A 221 -6.51 -7.41 -6.23
N TYR A 222 -5.36 -8.05 -6.40
CA TYR A 222 -4.03 -7.59 -6.00
C TYR A 222 -3.24 -7.01 -7.16
N GLU A 223 -3.83 -6.89 -8.35
CA GLU A 223 -3.21 -6.26 -9.51
C GLU A 223 -2.70 -4.85 -9.17
N GLY A 224 -1.40 -4.63 -9.38
CA GLY A 224 -0.72 -3.36 -9.08
C GLY A 224 0.11 -3.36 -7.80
N LEU A 225 -0.01 -4.41 -6.97
CA LEU A 225 0.86 -4.63 -5.81
C LEU A 225 2.06 -5.54 -6.18
N PRO A 226 3.19 -5.46 -5.43
CA PRO A 226 4.29 -6.43 -5.56
C PRO A 226 3.81 -7.87 -5.26
N PRO A 227 4.36 -8.92 -5.89
CA PRO A 227 3.96 -10.31 -5.58
C PRO A 227 4.03 -10.64 -4.07
N GLY A 228 3.09 -11.44 -3.57
CA GLY A 228 3.10 -11.94 -2.18
C GLY A 228 4.17 -13.03 -1.90
N PRO A 229 4.12 -13.72 -0.73
CA PRO A 229 3.04 -13.68 0.26
C PRO A 229 3.05 -12.42 1.09
N TYR A 230 1.85 -11.97 1.39
CA TYR A 230 1.63 -10.96 2.39
C TYR A 230 1.43 -11.60 3.76
N PRO A 231 2.03 -11.03 4.83
CA PRO A 231 1.75 -11.49 6.18
C PRO A 231 0.25 -11.34 6.47
N LEU A 232 -0.33 -12.44 6.99
CA LEU A 232 -1.70 -12.53 7.50
C LEU A 232 -1.79 -11.98 8.92
#